data_AF-A0A2V5RAJ2-F1
#
_entry.id   AF-A0A2V5RAJ2-F1
#
_cell.length_a   1.000
_cell.length_b   1.000
_cell.length_c   1.000
_cell.angle_alpha   90.00
_cell.angle_beta   90.00
_cell.angle_gamma   90.00
#
_symmetry.space_group_name_H-M   'P 1'
#
loop_
_entity.id
_entity.type
_entity.pdbx_description
1 polymer ?
#
loop_
_entity_poly.entity_id
_entity_poly.type
_entity_poly.pdbx_seq_one_letter_code
_entity_poly.pdbx_strand_id
1 'polypeptide(L)'
;MYLVYEIPRRTSPWSSVQQAVRYYDYERALNLAKSIVREHPEDYYGHEYLGYIYLQMGNLNQAELEYSRAYERAPPERVKSELEEVRRRLERQSRVQPSATPKPWP
;
A
#
# COMPACT_ATOMS: atom_id res chain seq x y z
N MET A 1 43.95 -3.78 -11.61
CA MET A 1 43.22 -3.39 -12.83
C MET A 1 41.76 -3.25 -12.44
N TYR A 2 41.29 -2.01 -12.26
CA TYR A 2 39.86 -1.71 -12.04
C TYR A 2 39.17 -1.59 -13.42
N LEU A 3 37.83 -1.72 -13.47
CA LEU A 3 36.89 -1.62 -14.63
C LEU A 3 36.44 -3.00 -15.13
N VAL A 4 35.17 -3.41 -15.14
CA VAL A 4 33.89 -2.75 -14.91
C VAL A 4 33.00 -3.81 -14.27
N TYR A 5 32.64 -3.68 -12.99
CA TYR A 5 31.39 -4.30 -12.56
C TYR A 5 30.32 -3.52 -13.29
N GLU A 6 29.78 -4.12 -14.36
CA GLU A 6 28.53 -3.67 -14.93
C GLU A 6 27.56 -3.65 -13.76
N ILE A 7 27.30 -2.47 -13.21
CA ILE A 7 26.16 -2.26 -12.34
C ILE A 7 25.02 -2.62 -13.28
N PRO A 8 24.36 -3.79 -13.16
CA PRO A 8 23.17 -3.99 -13.97
C PRO A 8 22.32 -2.78 -13.61
N ARG A 9 21.78 -2.07 -14.60
CA ARG A 9 20.81 -1.02 -14.33
C ARG A 9 19.68 -1.71 -13.58
N ARG A 10 19.79 -1.82 -12.26
CA ARG A 10 18.80 -2.36 -11.35
C ARG A 10 17.75 -1.26 -11.40
N THR A 11 16.93 -1.27 -12.44
CA THR A 11 15.61 -0.70 -12.40
C THR A 11 15.05 -1.19 -11.09
N SER A 12 14.81 -0.27 -10.15
CA SER A 12 14.24 -0.62 -8.86
C SER A 12 13.05 -1.53 -9.12
N PRO A 13 12.85 -2.64 -8.42
CA PRO A 13 11.68 -3.50 -8.65
C PRO A 13 10.38 -2.68 -8.55
N TRP A 14 10.41 -1.57 -7.79
CA TRP A 14 9.35 -0.58 -7.69
C TRP A 14 9.13 0.28 -8.94
N SER A 15 10.04 0.33 -9.91
CA SER A 15 9.88 1.15 -11.13
C SER A 15 8.67 0.71 -11.95
N SER A 16 8.44 -0.60 -12.06
CA SER A 16 7.29 -1.15 -12.76
C SER A 16 5.99 -0.90 -12.00
N VAL A 17 6.03 -0.93 -10.66
CA VAL A 17 4.90 -0.55 -9.80
C VAL A 17 4.55 0.92 -10.01
N GLN A 18 5.55 1.81 -9.90
CA GLN A 18 5.37 3.25 -10.09
C GLN A 18 4.86 3.59 -11.48
N GLN A 19 5.36 2.90 -12.50
CA GLN A 19 4.88 3.05 -13.86
C GLN A 19 3.41 2.65 -13.97
N ALA A 20 3.02 1.49 -13.45
CA ALA A 20 1.63 1.03 -13.47
C ALA A 20 0.70 2.00 -12.72
N VAL A 21 1.11 2.48 -11.54
CA VAL A 21 0.41 3.54 -10.80
C VAL A 21 0.22 4.81 -11.64
N ARG A 22 1.27 5.28 -12.33
CA ARG A 22 1.20 6.47 -13.20
C ARG A 22 0.24 6.28 -14.38
N TYR A 23 0.08 5.06 -14.86
CA TYR A 23 -0.88 4.70 -15.91
C TYR A 23 -2.28 4.40 -15.38
N TYR A 24 -2.54 4.61 -14.07
CA TYR A 24 -3.80 4.25 -13.40
C TYR A 24 -4.12 2.75 -13.47
N ASP A 25 -3.14 1.91 -13.80
CA ASP A 25 -3.24 0.45 -13.84
C ASP A 25 -2.96 -0.11 -12.44
N TYR A 26 -3.91 0.10 -11.55
CA TYR A 26 -3.78 -0.27 -10.14
C TYR A 26 -3.79 -1.79 -9.92
N GLU A 27 -4.46 -2.56 -10.77
CA GLU A 27 -4.47 -4.02 -10.67
C GLU A 27 -3.07 -4.60 -10.97
N ARG A 28 -2.41 -4.10 -12.02
CA ARG A 28 -1.04 -4.47 -12.31
C ARG A 28 -0.08 -3.98 -11.25
N ALA A 29 -0.23 -2.72 -10.79
CA ALA A 29 0.58 -2.17 -9.72
C ALA A 29 0.48 -3.04 -8.45
N LEU A 30 -0.73 -3.47 -8.11
CA LEU A 30 -1.00 -4.32 -6.95
C LEU A 30 -0.30 -5.68 -7.06
N ASN A 31 -0.41 -6.34 -8.21
CA ASN A 31 0.24 -7.63 -8.42
C ASN A 31 1.77 -7.53 -8.34
N LEU A 32 2.35 -6.50 -8.95
CA LEU A 32 3.79 -6.23 -8.89
C LEU A 32 4.25 -5.88 -7.47
N ALA A 33 3.51 -5.03 -6.76
CA ALA A 33 3.83 -4.69 -5.38
C ALA A 33 3.75 -5.92 -4.45
N LYS A 34 2.72 -6.77 -4.62
CA LYS A 34 2.59 -8.03 -3.87
C LYS A 34 3.74 -8.99 -4.13
N SER A 35 4.23 -9.10 -5.37
CA SER A 35 5.40 -9.94 -5.63
C SER A 35 6.64 -9.43 -4.90
N ILE A 36 6.86 -8.12 -4.88
CA ILE A 36 8.02 -7.51 -4.23
C ILE A 36 7.93 -7.66 -2.70
N VAL A 37 6.74 -7.42 -2.13
CA VAL A 37 6.50 -7.60 -0.68
C VAL A 37 6.68 -9.05 -0.26
N ARG A 38 6.39 -10.04 -1.12
CA ARG A 38 6.69 -11.46 -0.81
C ARG A 38 8.19 -11.74 -0.72
N GLU A 39 9.01 -11.03 -1.48
CA GLU A 39 10.48 -11.16 -1.42
C GLU A 39 11.05 -10.41 -0.20
N HIS A 40 10.41 -9.32 0.21
CA HIS A 40 10.81 -8.48 1.34
C HIS A 40 9.64 -8.21 2.30
N PRO A 41 9.15 -9.23 3.04
CA PRO A 41 7.94 -9.10 3.88
C PRO A 41 8.16 -8.25 5.14
N GLU A 42 9.42 -7.98 5.48
CA GLU A 42 9.82 -7.14 6.60
C GLU A 42 9.94 -5.66 6.24
N ASP A 43 9.93 -5.33 4.93
CA ASP A 43 10.04 -3.96 4.47
C ASP A 43 8.70 -3.22 4.59
N TYR A 44 8.66 -2.24 5.50
CA TYR A 44 7.49 -1.39 5.70
C TYR A 44 7.11 -0.62 4.43
N TYR A 45 8.08 -0.32 3.55
CA TYR A 45 7.85 0.43 2.32
C TYR A 45 6.92 -0.32 1.37
N GLY A 46 6.99 -1.66 1.37
CA GLY A 46 6.11 -2.47 0.56
C GLY A 46 4.66 -2.41 1.03
N HIS A 47 4.45 -2.46 2.35
CA HIS A 47 3.13 -2.28 2.95
C HIS A 47 2.59 -0.85 2.76
N GLU A 48 3.44 0.17 2.87
CA GLU A 48 3.08 1.56 2.54
C GLU A 48 2.57 1.67 1.10
N TYR A 49 3.29 1.10 0.13
CA TYR A 49 2.90 1.16 -1.28
C TYR A 49 1.63 0.38 -1.59
N LEU A 50 1.43 -0.79 -0.98
CA LEU A 50 0.17 -1.54 -1.08
C LEU A 50 -0.99 -0.71 -0.54
N GLY A 51 -0.81 -0.06 0.61
CA GLY A 51 -1.79 0.87 1.19
C GLY A 51 -2.16 2.00 0.23
N TYR A 52 -1.15 2.62 -0.39
CA TYR A 52 -1.34 3.67 -1.39
C TYR A 52 -2.10 3.17 -2.62
N ILE A 53 -1.74 2.01 -3.18
CA ILE A 53 -2.43 1.43 -4.35
C ILE A 53 -3.89 1.14 -4.01
N TYR A 54 -4.18 0.52 -2.87
CA TYR A 54 -5.55 0.27 -2.43
C TYR A 54 -6.34 1.55 -2.20
N LEU A 55 -5.70 2.61 -1.68
CA LEU A 55 -6.31 3.93 -1.54
C LEU A 55 -6.73 4.51 -2.90
N GLN A 56 -5.88 4.39 -3.92
CA GLN A 56 -6.21 4.84 -5.28
C GLN A 56 -7.33 4.00 -5.93
N MET A 57 -7.41 2.71 -5.59
CA MET A 57 -8.52 1.83 -6.01
C MET A 57 -9.83 2.12 -5.27
N GLY A 58 -9.82 3.00 -4.25
CA GLY A 58 -10.98 3.25 -3.39
C GLY A 58 -11.26 2.14 -2.37
N ASN A 59 -10.39 1.13 -2.27
CA ASN A 59 -10.54 0.05 -1.29
C ASN A 59 -9.95 0.48 0.06
N LEU A 60 -10.69 1.34 0.76
CA LEU A 60 -10.21 1.95 2.00
C LEU A 60 -9.95 0.94 3.13
N ASN A 61 -10.72 -0.16 3.19
CA ASN A 61 -10.51 -1.21 4.19
C ASN A 61 -9.14 -1.89 4.03
N GLN A 62 -8.76 -2.24 2.80
CA GLN A 62 -7.45 -2.84 2.54
C GLN A 62 -6.33 -1.80 2.67
N ALA A 63 -6.58 -0.55 2.29
CA ALA A 63 -5.62 0.53 2.49
C ALA A 63 -5.29 0.73 3.98
N GLU A 64 -6.30 0.74 4.85
CA GLU A 64 -6.10 0.86 6.30
C GLU A 64 -5.28 -0.32 6.85
N LEU A 65 -5.59 -1.54 6.42
CA LEU A 65 -4.88 -2.74 6.87
C LEU A 65 -3.39 -2.68 6.52
N GLU A 66 -3.05 -2.35 5.28
CA GLU A 66 -1.65 -2.31 4.83
C GLU A 66 -0.89 -1.11 5.42
N TYR A 67 -1.52 0.05 5.55
CA TYR A 67 -0.90 1.18 6.26
C TYR A 67 -0.70 0.89 7.76
N SER A 68 -1.62 0.16 8.39
CA SER A 68 -1.44 -0.26 9.80
C SER A 68 -0.25 -1.21 9.95
N ARG A 69 -0.10 -2.18 9.04
CA ARG A 69 1.08 -3.06 9.01
C ARG A 69 2.37 -2.28 8.79
N ALA A 70 2.37 -1.35 7.85
CA ALA A 70 3.52 -0.48 7.64
C ALA A 70 3.88 0.28 8.93
N TYR A 71 2.88 0.88 9.60
CA TYR A 71 3.03 1.65 10.83
C TYR A 71 3.55 0.81 12.02
N GLU A 72 3.08 -0.43 12.16
CA GLU A 72 3.54 -1.37 13.19
C GLU A 72 5.03 -1.72 13.03
N ARG A 73 5.52 -1.79 11.78
CA ARG A 73 6.93 -2.10 11.50
C ARG A 73 7.83 -0.89 11.70
N ALA A 74 7.43 0.22 11.11
CA ALA A 74 8.07 1.50 11.28
C ALA A 74 6.96 2.54 11.34
N PRO A 75 7.02 3.53 12.25
CA PRO A 75 6.04 4.62 12.26
C PRO A 75 6.57 5.86 11.53
N PRO A 76 6.76 5.86 10.18
CA PRO A 76 7.14 7.08 9.50
C PRO A 76 5.94 8.03 9.49
N GLU A 77 6.23 9.33 9.60
CA GLU A 77 5.20 10.38 9.64
C GLU A 77 4.27 10.33 8.41
N ARG A 78 4.80 9.90 7.27
CA ARG A 78 4.03 9.71 6.03
C ARG A 78 2.94 8.66 6.19
N VAL A 79 3.28 7.45 6.64
CA VAL A 79 2.31 6.36 6.84
C VAL A 79 1.26 6.77 7.87
N LYS A 80 1.66 7.47 8.94
CA LYS A 80 0.72 7.99 9.93
C LYS A 80 -0.31 8.94 9.30
N SER A 81 0.16 9.92 8.53
CA SER A 81 -0.71 10.89 7.84
C SER A 81 -1.69 10.22 6.89
N GLU A 82 -1.19 9.26 6.08
CA GLU A 82 -1.99 8.48 5.14
C GLU A 82 -3.02 7.61 5.87
N LEU A 83 -2.63 6.90 6.93
CA LEU A 83 -3.51 6.06 7.73
C LEU A 83 -4.65 6.86 8.36
N GLU A 84 -4.36 8.04 8.92
CA GLU A 84 -5.36 8.95 9.44
C GLU A 84 -6.34 9.43 8.36
N GLU A 85 -5.84 9.72 7.16
CA GLU A 85 -6.69 10.08 6.03
C GLU A 85 -7.62 8.95 5.62
N VAL A 86 -7.10 7.72 5.48
CA VAL A 86 -7.89 6.55 5.15
C VAL A 86 -9.00 6.34 6.18
N ARG A 87 -8.67 6.42 7.47
CA ARG A 87 -9.64 6.30 8.58
C ARG A 87 -10.72 7.36 8.52
N ARG A 88 -10.36 8.63 8.27
CA ARG A 88 -11.35 9.70 8.09
C ARG A 88 -12.28 9.44 6.91
N ARG A 89 -11.75 8.94 5.79
CA ARG A 89 -12.57 8.59 4.62
C ARG A 89 -13.50 7.41 4.92
N LEU A 90 -13.02 6.38 5.62
CA LEU A 90 -13.83 5.24 6.08
C LEU A 90 -14.96 5.69 7.00
N GLU A 91 -14.66 6.51 8.00
CA GLU A 91 -15.67 7.03 8.94
C GLU A 91 -16.73 7.85 8.20
N ARG A 92 -16.31 8.73 7.27
CA ARG A 92 -17.25 9.48 6.43
C ARG A 92 -18.15 8.56 5.59
N GLN A 93 -17.58 7.53 4.95
CA GLN A 93 -18.37 6.55 4.19
C GLN A 93 -19.32 5.74 5.07
N SER A 94 -18.89 5.36 6.28
CA SER A 94 -19.73 4.66 7.25
C SER A 94 -20.81 5.56 7.85
N ARG A 95 -20.53 6.86 8.02
CA ARG A 95 -21.52 7.84 8.52
C ARG A 95 -22.56 8.21 7.47
N VAL A 96 -22.18 8.17 6.20
CA VAL A 96 -23.09 8.39 5.05
C VAL A 96 -23.91 7.13 4.74
N GLN A 97 -23.47 5.94 5.18
CA GLN A 97 -24.25 4.69 5.11
C GLN A 97 -24.80 4.28 6.49
N PRO A 98 -26.03 4.67 6.87
CA PRO A 98 -26.68 4.08 8.04
C PRO A 98 -27.11 2.62 7.73
N SER A 99 -26.17 1.67 7.79
CA SER A 99 -26.33 0.21 7.93
C SER A 99 -25.00 -0.46 7.52
N ALA A 100 -24.45 -1.46 8.20
CA ALA A 100 -25.11 -2.52 8.95
C ALA A 100 -24.44 -2.72 10.30
N THR A 101 -25.27 -2.82 11.33
CA THR A 101 -24.92 -3.47 12.60
C THR A 101 -24.31 -4.85 12.30
N PRO A 102 -23.08 -5.16 12.77
CA PRO A 102 -22.66 -6.55 12.82
C PRO A 102 -23.61 -7.26 13.79
N LYS A 103 -24.38 -8.23 13.26
CA LYS A 103 -25.26 -9.08 14.08
C LYS A 103 -24.43 -9.67 15.22
N PRO A 104 -24.88 -9.61 16.48
CA PRO A 104 -24.22 -10.35 17.55
C PRO A 104 -24.42 -11.84 17.26
N TRP A 105 -23.31 -12.58 17.22
CA TRP A 105 -23.32 -14.05 17.12
C TRP A 105 -24.04 -14.66 18.34
N PRO A 106 -24.69 -15.83 18.18
CA PRO A 106 -25.67 -16.38 19.13
C PRO A 106 -25.10 -16.72 20.51
#